data_AF-A0A7L6BKT5-F1
#
_entry.id   AF-A0A7L6BKT5-F1
#
_cell.length_a   1.000
_cell.length_b   1.000
_cell.length_c   1.000
_cell.angle_alpha   90.00
_cell.angle_beta   90.00
_cell.angle_gamma   90.00
#
_symmetry.space_group_name_H-M   'P 1'
#
loop_
_entity.id
_entity.type
_entity.pdbx_description
1 polymer ?
#
loop_
_entity_poly.entity_id
_entity_poly.type
_entity_poly.pdbx_seq_one_letter_code
_entity_poly.pdbx_strand_id
1 'polypeptide(L)'
;MSIALLIGSNFNKKMIGTYIEKFFFTDKGYFNWIAITSIIAIGTFIWTIWFNNKKYKADLVSKGRIDWMNQVRPLYAQYLAAVPKYMYLYNKAMVDGDKLAKESLDDKMDEIKRLYYELNLYIPNNDSNKSILVDIKLLWGELSYIGDYYDYGIRRNYFAAKINKYNGMSYDTEVDKYISKLINKASMDGNEYFKNEWEKIKKGQ
;
A
#
# COMPACT_ATOMS: atom_id res chain seq x y z
N MET A 1 33.72 9.44 -54.43
CA MET A 1 33.24 9.55 -53.03
C MET A 1 33.76 10.88 -52.47
N SER A 2 33.01 11.95 -52.24
CA SER A 2 31.60 12.27 -52.46
C SER A 2 31.43 13.80 -52.44
N ILE A 3 31.63 14.48 -53.58
CA ILE A 3 31.17 15.88 -53.78
C ILE A 3 29.63 15.95 -53.64
N ALA A 4 28.94 14.83 -53.85
CA ALA A 4 27.51 14.65 -53.61
C ALA A 4 27.08 14.80 -52.13
N LEU A 5 27.98 14.63 -51.14
CA LEU A 5 27.64 14.82 -49.72
C LEU A 5 27.71 16.29 -49.27
N LEU A 6 28.51 17.13 -49.94
CA LEU A 6 28.66 18.56 -49.62
C LEU A 6 27.57 19.43 -50.27
N ILE A 7 27.09 19.05 -51.46
CA ILE A 7 26.01 19.77 -52.14
C ILE A 7 24.66 19.48 -51.46
N GLY A 8 24.43 18.24 -51.04
CA GLY A 8 23.20 17.85 -50.32
C GLY A 8 23.02 18.55 -48.96
N SER A 9 24.10 18.88 -48.23
CA SER A 9 24.00 19.54 -46.92
C SER A 9 23.79 21.07 -47.03
N ASN A 10 24.44 21.72 -48.00
CA ASN A 10 24.30 23.16 -48.23
C ASN A 10 22.98 23.53 -48.91
N PHE A 11 22.47 22.70 -49.82
CA PHE A 11 21.18 22.96 -50.48
C PHE A 11 20.02 22.84 -49.49
N ASN A 12 20.09 21.86 -48.58
CA ASN A 12 19.08 21.64 -47.56
C ASN A 12 19.10 22.76 -46.49
N LYS A 13 20.29 23.20 -46.03
CA LYS A 13 20.41 24.36 -45.14
C LYS A 13 19.90 25.66 -45.77
N LYS A 14 20.21 25.91 -47.04
CA LYS A 14 19.83 27.15 -47.74
C LYS A 14 18.33 27.20 -48.02
N MET A 15 17.71 26.07 -48.39
CA MET A 15 16.25 25.95 -48.49
C MET A 15 15.58 26.15 -47.13
N ILE A 16 16.03 25.44 -46.09
CA ILE A 16 15.45 25.59 -44.74
C ILE A 16 15.57 27.04 -44.25
N GLY A 17 16.71 27.70 -44.49
CA GLY A 17 16.90 29.12 -44.18
C GLY A 17 15.94 30.04 -44.92
N THR A 18 15.72 29.84 -46.22
CA THR A 18 14.79 30.68 -47.01
C THR A 18 13.33 30.48 -46.63
N TYR A 19 12.93 29.28 -46.21
CA TYR A 19 11.57 29.03 -45.72
C TYR A 19 11.35 29.61 -44.33
N ILE A 20 12.34 29.54 -43.43
CA ILE A 20 12.29 30.15 -42.10
C ILE A 20 12.25 31.68 -42.22
N GLU A 21 13.08 32.27 -43.07
CA GLU A 21 13.07 33.72 -43.30
C GLU A 21 11.73 34.23 -43.82
N LYS A 22 11.11 33.55 -44.79
CA LYS A 22 9.75 33.89 -45.27
C LYS A 22 8.65 33.72 -44.23
N PHE A 23 8.87 32.87 -43.22
CA PHE A 23 7.89 32.63 -42.16
C PHE A 23 7.95 33.72 -41.08
N PHE A 24 9.15 34.17 -40.73
CA PHE A 24 9.39 35.14 -39.66
C PHE A 24 9.56 36.59 -40.13
N PHE A 25 9.76 36.81 -41.42
CA PHE A 25 9.93 38.15 -42.02
C PHE A 25 9.00 38.32 -43.22
N THR A 26 8.33 39.47 -43.29
CA THR A 26 7.53 39.90 -44.43
C THR A 26 8.42 40.25 -45.62
N ASP A 27 7.86 40.32 -46.84
CA ASP A 27 8.60 40.69 -48.07
C ASP A 27 9.28 42.07 -48.01
N LYS A 28 8.92 42.90 -47.01
CA LYS A 28 9.52 44.22 -46.72
C LYS A 28 10.61 44.17 -45.63
N GLY A 29 11.00 42.99 -45.16
CA GLY A 29 12.01 42.80 -44.10
C GLY A 29 11.49 43.02 -42.67
N TYR A 30 10.22 43.39 -42.48
CA TYR A 30 9.64 43.53 -41.15
C TYR A 30 9.26 42.18 -40.55
N PHE A 31 9.52 42.03 -39.26
CA PHE A 31 9.24 40.82 -38.51
C PHE A 31 7.73 40.52 -38.44
N ASN A 32 7.37 39.28 -38.78
CA ASN A 32 5.98 38.82 -38.80
C ASN A 32 5.55 38.37 -37.40
N TRP A 33 5.14 39.33 -36.58
CA TRP A 33 4.65 39.07 -35.22
C TRP A 33 3.47 38.08 -35.16
N ILE A 34 2.63 38.02 -36.19
CA ILE A 34 1.47 37.11 -36.28
C ILE A 34 1.91 35.65 -36.39
N ALA A 35 2.99 35.37 -37.13
CA ALA A 35 3.53 34.02 -37.25
C ALA A 35 4.08 33.50 -35.92
N ILE A 36 4.73 34.37 -35.13
CA ILE A 36 5.29 34.00 -33.83
C ILE A 36 4.23 33.79 -32.78
N THR A 37 3.25 34.68 -32.68
CA THR A 37 2.15 34.51 -31.73
C THR A 37 1.37 33.22 -32.02
N SER A 38 1.21 32.86 -33.30
CA SER A 38 0.59 31.60 -33.71
C SER A 38 1.40 30.38 -33.29
N ILE A 39 2.73 30.39 -33.48
CA ILE A 39 3.62 29.28 -33.05
C ILE A 39 3.62 29.14 -31.52
N ILE A 40 3.69 30.26 -30.79
CA ILE A 40 3.64 30.28 -29.33
C ILE A 40 2.29 29.74 -28.84
N ALA A 41 1.18 30.15 -29.46
CA ALA A 41 -0.16 29.68 -29.10
C ALA A 41 -0.31 28.17 -29.34
N ILE A 42 0.15 27.66 -30.49
CA ILE A 42 0.12 26.21 -30.80
C ILE A 42 1.00 25.43 -29.82
N GLY A 43 2.22 25.91 -29.54
CA GLY A 43 3.12 25.29 -28.57
C GLY A 43 2.50 25.24 -27.17
N THR A 44 1.88 26.33 -26.73
CA THR A 44 1.18 26.44 -25.44
C THR A 44 -0.02 25.50 -25.39
N PHE A 45 -0.77 25.37 -26.48
CA PHE A 45 -1.91 24.48 -26.59
C PHE A 45 -1.50 23.00 -26.52
N ILE A 46 -0.48 22.60 -27.29
CA ILE A 46 0.08 21.23 -27.27
C ILE A 46 0.61 20.91 -25.86
N TRP A 47 1.35 21.84 -25.24
CA TRP A 47 1.84 21.69 -23.88
C TRP A 47 0.69 21.54 -22.87
N THR A 48 -0.35 22.36 -23.00
CA THR A 48 -1.53 22.32 -22.13
C THR A 48 -2.28 20.99 -22.27
N ILE A 49 -2.47 20.49 -23.49
CA ILE A 49 -3.09 19.16 -23.71
C ILE A 49 -2.26 18.05 -23.10
N TRP A 50 -0.95 18.05 -23.35
CA TRP A 50 -0.05 17.03 -22.80
C TRP A 50 -0.03 17.06 -21.27
N PHE A 51 0.09 18.26 -20.68
CA PHE A 51 0.07 18.48 -19.24
C PHE A 51 -1.26 18.03 -18.62
N ASN A 52 -2.39 18.42 -19.22
CA ASN A 52 -3.72 18.01 -18.76
C ASN A 52 -3.90 16.49 -18.83
N ASN A 53 -3.48 15.84 -19.92
CA ASN A 53 -3.54 14.37 -20.01
C ASN A 53 -2.70 13.67 -18.94
N LYS A 54 -1.50 14.19 -18.65
CA LYS A 54 -0.65 13.69 -17.57
C LYS A 54 -1.30 13.89 -16.20
N LYS A 55 -1.90 15.06 -15.98
CA LYS A 55 -2.63 15.40 -14.75
C LYS A 55 -3.85 14.50 -14.54
N TYR A 56 -4.69 14.31 -15.56
CA TYR A 56 -5.86 13.43 -15.46
C TYR A 56 -5.49 11.99 -15.12
N LYS A 57 -4.43 11.45 -15.73
CA LYS A 57 -3.95 10.10 -15.40
C LYS A 57 -3.47 10.01 -13.95
N ALA A 58 -2.69 11.00 -13.48
CA ALA A 58 -2.23 11.05 -12.10
C ALA A 58 -3.42 11.16 -11.12
N ASP A 59 -4.40 12.02 -11.40
CA ASP A 59 -5.60 12.19 -10.57
C ASP A 59 -6.43 10.90 -10.50
N LEU A 60 -6.57 10.17 -11.61
CA LEU A 60 -7.25 8.88 -11.64
C LEU A 60 -6.53 7.82 -10.79
N VAL A 61 -5.20 7.74 -10.89
CA VAL A 61 -4.39 6.80 -10.08
C VAL A 61 -4.47 7.16 -8.60
N SER A 62 -4.30 8.43 -8.25
CA SER A 62 -4.43 8.90 -6.87
C SER A 62 -5.80 8.63 -6.30
N LYS A 63 -6.88 8.88 -7.06
CA LYS A 63 -8.25 8.58 -6.62
C LYS A 63 -8.46 7.08 -6.38
N GLY A 64 -8.04 6.23 -7.32
CA GLY A 64 -8.15 4.77 -7.16
C GLY A 64 -7.38 4.26 -5.94
N ARG A 65 -6.18 4.82 -5.66
CA ARG A 65 -5.39 4.45 -4.49
C ARG A 65 -5.99 4.97 -3.17
N ILE A 66 -6.59 6.17 -3.17
CA ILE A 66 -7.35 6.67 -2.01
C ILE A 66 -8.54 5.75 -1.71
N ASP A 67 -9.32 5.40 -2.72
CA ASP A 67 -10.48 4.52 -2.56
C ASP A 67 -10.07 3.14 -2.04
N TRP A 68 -8.99 2.59 -2.57
CA TRP A 68 -8.39 1.35 -2.07
C TRP A 68 -7.93 1.46 -0.60
N MET A 69 -7.22 2.53 -0.24
CA MET A 69 -6.78 2.75 1.15
C MET A 69 -7.96 2.89 2.12
N ASN A 70 -9.03 3.57 1.71
CA ASN A 70 -10.23 3.74 2.51
C ASN A 70 -10.96 2.42 2.77
N GLN A 71 -10.79 1.41 1.91
CA GLN A 71 -11.32 0.06 2.12
C GLN A 71 -10.37 -0.79 2.97
N VAL A 72 -9.07 -0.81 2.64
CA VAL A 72 -8.11 -1.72 3.27
C VAL A 72 -7.74 -1.30 4.69
N ARG A 73 -7.54 0.00 4.96
CA ARG A 73 -7.07 0.46 6.27
C ARG A 73 -8.06 0.13 7.41
N PRO A 74 -9.38 0.33 7.27
CA PRO A 74 -10.35 -0.11 8.27
C PRO A 74 -10.40 -1.64 8.43
N LEU A 75 -10.31 -2.40 7.34
CA LEU A 75 -10.27 -3.87 7.41
C LEU A 75 -9.05 -4.36 8.18
N TYR A 76 -7.90 -3.76 7.93
CA TYR A 76 -6.65 -4.07 8.62
C TYR A 76 -6.75 -3.76 10.12
N ALA A 77 -7.30 -2.60 10.48
CA ALA A 77 -7.52 -2.23 11.88
C ALA A 77 -8.50 -3.18 12.59
N GLN A 78 -9.60 -3.56 11.92
CA GLN A 78 -10.55 -4.53 12.45
C GLN A 78 -9.90 -5.90 12.67
N TYR A 79 -9.09 -6.36 11.71
CA TYR A 79 -8.34 -7.60 11.82
C TYR A 79 -7.42 -7.58 13.05
N LEU A 80 -6.59 -6.54 13.20
CA LEU A 80 -5.69 -6.41 14.33
C LEU A 80 -6.42 -6.28 15.68
N ALA A 81 -7.62 -5.69 15.72
CA ALA A 81 -8.43 -5.60 16.93
C ALA A 81 -9.16 -6.90 17.28
N ALA A 82 -9.46 -7.73 16.27
CA ALA A 82 -10.15 -8.99 16.47
C ALA A 82 -9.26 -10.05 17.13
N VAL A 83 -7.96 -10.09 16.79
CA VAL A 83 -6.96 -11.02 17.35
C VAL A 83 -6.87 -10.96 18.89
N PRO A 84 -6.60 -9.82 19.55
CA PRO A 84 -6.48 -9.77 21.01
C PRO A 84 -7.81 -10.10 21.70
N LYS A 85 -8.95 -9.77 21.07
CA LYS A 85 -10.26 -10.14 21.62
C LYS A 85 -10.45 -11.67 21.61
N TYR A 86 -10.04 -12.34 20.54
CA TYR A 86 -10.06 -13.79 20.46
C TYR A 86 -9.15 -14.43 21.52
N MET A 87 -7.92 -13.92 21.67
CA MET A 87 -6.97 -14.39 22.69
C MET A 87 -7.55 -14.29 24.11
N TYR A 88 -8.19 -13.18 24.43
CA TYR A 88 -8.85 -12.98 25.72
C TYR A 88 -9.99 -13.98 25.96
N LEU A 89 -10.85 -14.20 24.96
CA LEU A 89 -11.94 -15.18 25.04
C LEU A 89 -11.38 -16.60 25.20
N TYR A 90 -10.28 -16.89 24.52
CA TYR A 90 -9.64 -18.21 24.54
C TYR A 90 -9.09 -18.53 25.92
N ASN A 91 -8.37 -17.57 26.53
CA ASN A 91 -7.89 -17.71 27.91
C ASN A 91 -9.05 -17.96 28.88
N LYS A 92 -10.11 -17.14 28.84
CA LYS A 92 -11.30 -17.34 29.67
C LYS A 92 -11.96 -18.70 29.48
N ALA A 93 -12.07 -19.18 28.24
CA ALA A 93 -12.69 -20.46 27.95
C ALA A 93 -11.85 -21.65 28.44
N MET A 94 -10.53 -21.61 28.22
CA MET A 94 -9.65 -22.77 28.41
C MET A 94 -8.97 -22.79 29.78
N VAL A 95 -8.73 -21.63 30.39
CA VAL A 95 -8.10 -21.50 31.71
C VAL A 95 -9.15 -21.33 32.79
N ASP A 96 -10.09 -20.39 32.61
CA ASP A 96 -11.12 -20.10 33.63
C ASP A 96 -12.35 -21.00 33.52
N GLY A 97 -12.50 -21.76 32.42
CA GLY A 97 -13.66 -22.62 32.18
C GLY A 97 -14.95 -21.87 31.88
N ASP A 98 -14.88 -20.62 31.41
CA ASP A 98 -16.03 -19.77 31.08
C ASP A 98 -16.77 -20.30 29.83
N LYS A 99 -17.99 -20.80 30.03
CA LYS A 99 -18.84 -21.34 28.96
C LYS A 99 -19.29 -20.29 27.95
N LEU A 100 -19.59 -19.06 28.40
CA LEU A 100 -20.03 -17.99 27.50
C LEU A 100 -18.88 -17.54 26.60
N ALA A 101 -17.67 -17.47 27.16
CA ALA A 101 -16.47 -17.21 26.38
C ALA A 101 -16.25 -18.28 25.32
N LYS A 102 -16.44 -19.56 25.69
CA LYS A 102 -16.31 -20.70 24.77
C LYS A 102 -17.32 -20.64 23.62
N GLU A 103 -18.59 -20.34 23.90
CA GLU A 103 -19.63 -20.18 22.88
C GLU A 103 -19.32 -19.03 21.91
N SER A 104 -18.63 -17.98 22.38
CA SER A 104 -18.27 -16.82 21.55
C SER A 104 -16.98 -17.00 20.72
N LEU A 105 -16.24 -18.10 20.91
CA LEU A 105 -14.94 -18.30 20.24
C LEU A 105 -15.08 -18.54 18.73
N ASP A 106 -16.05 -19.36 18.35
CA ASP A 106 -16.27 -19.75 16.96
C ASP A 106 -16.66 -18.52 16.13
N ASP A 107 -17.61 -17.73 16.62
CA ASP A 107 -18.03 -16.46 15.99
C ASP A 107 -16.85 -15.51 15.80
N LYS A 108 -15.99 -15.39 16.82
CA LYS A 108 -14.84 -14.49 16.76
C LYS A 108 -13.76 -15.00 15.79
N MET A 109 -13.54 -16.31 15.73
CA MET A 109 -12.62 -16.92 14.77
C MET A 109 -13.16 -16.76 13.33
N ASP A 110 -14.46 -16.93 13.12
CA ASP A 110 -15.09 -16.71 11.81
C ASP A 110 -14.96 -15.25 11.34
N GLU A 111 -15.09 -14.29 12.27
CA GLU A 111 -14.83 -12.88 11.98
C GLU A 111 -13.37 -12.65 11.53
N ILE A 112 -12.40 -13.20 12.27
CA ILE A 112 -10.97 -13.09 11.92
C ILE A 112 -10.70 -13.74 10.56
N LYS A 113 -11.27 -14.91 10.31
CA LYS A 113 -11.15 -15.65 9.05
C LYS A 113 -11.71 -14.86 7.88
N ARG A 114 -12.89 -14.26 8.02
CA ARG A 114 -13.46 -13.36 7.01
C ARG A 114 -12.52 -12.20 6.72
N LEU A 115 -12.07 -11.49 7.75
CA LEU A 115 -11.17 -10.35 7.62
C LEU A 115 -9.84 -10.73 6.95
N TYR A 116 -9.27 -11.89 7.30
CA TYR A 116 -8.07 -12.42 6.65
C TYR A 116 -8.25 -12.63 5.15
N TYR A 117 -9.36 -13.25 4.73
CA TYR A 117 -9.61 -13.50 3.31
C TYR A 117 -9.93 -12.22 2.54
N GLU A 118 -10.70 -11.30 3.13
CA GLU A 118 -10.96 -9.99 2.54
C GLU A 118 -9.66 -9.20 2.35
N LEU A 119 -8.78 -9.18 3.34
CA LEU A 119 -7.48 -8.52 3.22
C LEU A 119 -6.62 -9.14 2.11
N ASN A 120 -6.58 -10.47 1.99
CA ASN A 120 -5.85 -11.13 0.90
C ASN A 120 -6.47 -10.87 -0.49
N LEU A 121 -7.78 -10.61 -0.57
CA LEU A 121 -8.45 -10.24 -1.81
C LEU A 121 -8.12 -8.81 -2.21
N TYR A 122 -8.19 -7.87 -1.25
CA TYR A 122 -8.00 -6.45 -1.51
C TYR A 122 -6.54 -6.04 -1.61
N ILE A 123 -5.60 -6.77 -1.02
CA ILE A 123 -4.17 -6.45 -1.05
C ILE A 123 -3.47 -7.35 -2.06
N PRO A 124 -3.06 -6.83 -3.24
CA PRO A 124 -2.32 -7.62 -4.21
C PRO A 124 -1.01 -8.14 -3.64
N ASN A 125 -0.69 -9.40 -3.92
CA ASN A 125 0.56 -10.04 -3.52
C ASN A 125 1.71 -9.57 -4.43
N ASN A 126 2.35 -8.46 -4.06
CA ASN A 126 3.51 -7.89 -4.75
C ASN A 126 4.53 -7.33 -3.74
N ASP A 127 5.71 -6.95 -4.23
CA ASP A 127 6.79 -6.44 -3.37
C ASP A 127 6.41 -5.17 -2.61
N SER A 128 5.60 -4.29 -3.22
CA SER A 128 5.15 -3.05 -2.60
C SER A 128 4.31 -3.30 -1.34
N ASN A 129 3.54 -4.38 -1.31
CA ASN A 129 2.61 -4.70 -0.22
C ASN A 129 3.16 -5.74 0.76
N LYS A 130 4.41 -6.17 0.55
CA LYS A 130 5.01 -7.29 1.29
C LYS A 130 5.04 -7.07 2.79
N SER A 131 5.29 -5.84 3.25
CA SER A 131 5.40 -5.53 4.68
C SER A 131 4.13 -5.90 5.44
N ILE A 132 2.97 -5.42 4.98
CA ILE A 132 1.68 -5.69 5.65
C ILE A 132 1.21 -7.14 5.43
N LEU A 133 1.49 -7.73 4.27
CA LEU A 133 1.09 -9.11 3.98
C LEU A 133 1.83 -10.13 4.84
N VAL A 134 3.10 -9.87 5.16
CA VAL A 134 3.88 -10.73 6.05
C VAL A 134 3.26 -10.75 7.45
N ASP A 135 2.89 -9.59 7.99
CA ASP A 135 2.30 -9.52 9.34
C ASP A 135 0.92 -10.17 9.41
N ILE A 136 0.07 -9.97 8.38
CA ILE A 136 -1.25 -10.63 8.28
C ILE A 136 -1.09 -12.15 8.27
N LYS A 137 -0.16 -12.67 7.45
CA LYS A 137 0.07 -14.11 7.33
C LYS A 137 0.67 -14.71 8.60
N LEU A 138 1.57 -13.96 9.26
CA LEU A 138 2.16 -14.38 10.51
C LEU A 138 1.10 -14.50 11.61
N LEU A 139 0.29 -13.46 11.83
CA LEU A 139 -0.78 -13.47 12.83
C LEU A 139 -1.80 -14.58 12.57
N TRP A 140 -2.20 -14.78 11.30
CA TRP A 140 -3.08 -15.89 10.92
C TRP A 140 -2.46 -17.25 11.23
N GLY A 141 -1.17 -17.42 10.91
CA GLY A 141 -0.40 -18.62 11.23
C GLY A 141 -0.40 -18.91 12.73
N GLU A 142 -0.01 -17.94 13.55
CA GLU A 142 0.04 -18.10 15.01
C GLU A 142 -1.34 -18.41 15.62
N LEU A 143 -2.40 -17.80 15.11
CA LEU A 143 -3.77 -18.12 15.54
C LEU A 143 -4.17 -19.55 15.21
N SER A 144 -3.71 -20.11 14.09
CA SER A 144 -4.00 -21.50 13.75
C SER A 144 -3.33 -22.51 14.68
N TYR A 145 -2.26 -22.11 15.38
CA TYR A 145 -1.55 -22.92 16.39
C TYR A 145 -1.96 -22.62 17.84
N ILE A 146 -2.93 -21.73 18.06
CA ILE A 146 -3.31 -21.31 19.42
C ILE A 146 -3.81 -22.49 20.27
N GLY A 147 -4.50 -23.44 19.64
CA GLY A 147 -4.93 -24.70 20.25
C GLY A 147 -3.76 -25.47 20.82
N ASP A 148 -2.72 -25.67 20.00
CA ASP A 148 -1.53 -26.43 20.36
C ASP A 148 -0.74 -25.78 21.50
N TYR A 149 -0.66 -24.44 21.52
CA TYR A 149 -0.03 -23.72 22.63
C TYR A 149 -0.73 -24.01 23.96
N TYR A 150 -2.05 -23.86 24.03
CA TYR A 150 -2.77 -24.10 25.27
C TYR A 150 -2.84 -25.59 25.63
N ASP A 151 -2.96 -26.49 24.66
CA ASP A 151 -2.88 -27.94 24.91
C ASP A 151 -1.53 -28.33 25.52
N TYR A 152 -0.44 -27.75 25.02
CA TYR A 152 0.89 -27.95 25.58
C TYR A 152 0.98 -27.49 27.04
N GLY A 153 0.47 -26.29 27.34
CA GLY A 153 0.44 -25.74 28.69
C GLY A 153 -0.42 -26.57 29.66
N ILE A 154 -1.58 -27.07 29.20
CA ILE A 154 -2.48 -27.92 29.99
C ILE A 154 -1.80 -29.25 30.31
N ARG A 155 -1.26 -29.95 29.30
CA ARG A 155 -0.58 -31.26 29.47
C ARG A 155 0.60 -31.18 30.45
N ARG A 156 1.27 -30.04 30.49
CA ARG A 156 2.43 -29.79 31.37
C ARG A 156 2.04 -29.20 32.73
N ASN A 157 0.74 -28.98 32.99
CA ASN A 157 0.23 -28.34 34.20
C ASN A 157 0.81 -26.94 34.47
N TYR A 158 1.13 -26.19 33.40
CA TYR A 158 1.76 -24.86 33.48
C TYR A 158 0.78 -23.72 33.79
N PHE A 159 -0.53 -23.99 33.73
CA PHE A 159 -1.58 -23.03 34.10
C PHE A 159 -2.02 -23.17 35.58
N ALA A 160 -1.59 -24.20 36.31
CA ALA A 160 -1.92 -24.34 37.71
C ALA A 160 -1.19 -23.29 38.56
N ALA A 161 -1.95 -22.30 39.05
CA ALA A 161 -1.51 -21.13 39.83
C ALA A 161 -0.62 -21.41 41.07
N LYS A 162 -0.36 -22.66 41.44
CA LYS A 162 0.48 -23.03 42.61
C LYS A 162 1.98 -23.19 42.32
N ILE A 163 2.41 -23.36 41.06
CA ILE A 163 3.83 -23.64 40.76
C ILE A 163 4.66 -22.35 40.58
N ASN A 164 4.03 -21.22 40.24
CA ASN A 164 4.74 -19.97 39.91
C ASN A 164 4.82 -18.93 41.04
N LYS A 165 4.63 -19.32 42.30
CA LYS A 165 4.73 -18.37 43.43
C LYS A 165 6.16 -17.81 43.64
N TYR A 166 7.18 -18.41 43.03
CA TYR A 166 8.58 -18.06 43.30
C TYR A 166 9.42 -17.56 42.12
N ASN A 167 9.04 -17.68 40.83
CA ASN A 167 10.01 -17.29 39.76
C ASN A 167 9.53 -16.94 38.33
N GLY A 168 8.25 -16.90 37.96
CA GLY A 168 7.95 -16.66 36.53
C GLY A 168 6.49 -16.40 36.21
N MET A 169 6.26 -15.68 35.12
CA MET A 169 4.94 -15.52 34.52
C MET A 169 4.27 -16.86 34.27
N SER A 170 2.94 -16.90 34.41
CA SER A 170 2.15 -18.04 33.96
C SER A 170 2.28 -18.21 32.44
N TYR A 171 2.22 -19.45 31.96
CA TYR A 171 2.46 -19.76 30.55
C TYR A 171 1.45 -19.06 29.60
N ASP A 172 0.22 -18.81 30.06
CA ASP A 172 -0.76 -17.99 29.34
C ASP A 172 -0.29 -16.54 29.17
N THR A 173 0.38 -15.97 30.19
CA THR A 173 0.94 -14.62 30.11
C THR A 173 2.08 -14.56 29.09
N GLU A 174 2.90 -15.62 28.97
CA GLU A 174 3.96 -15.67 27.95
C GLU A 174 3.41 -15.74 26.53
N VAL A 175 2.38 -16.57 26.31
CA VAL A 175 1.68 -16.64 25.01
C VAL A 175 1.00 -15.31 24.69
N ASP A 176 0.30 -14.70 25.64
CA ASP A 176 -0.35 -13.39 25.47
C ASP A 176 0.67 -12.29 25.14
N LYS A 177 1.80 -12.26 25.84
CA LYS A 177 2.89 -11.31 25.56
C LYS A 177 3.49 -11.51 24.18
N TYR A 178 3.67 -12.76 23.75
CA TYR A 178 4.19 -13.06 22.42
C TYR A 178 3.24 -12.55 21.33
N ILE A 179 1.96 -12.91 21.39
CA ILE A 179 0.96 -12.47 20.42
C ILE A 179 0.78 -10.94 20.44
N SER A 180 0.76 -10.34 21.63
CA SER A 180 0.69 -8.87 21.78
C SER A 180 1.86 -8.15 21.12
N LYS A 181 3.08 -8.69 21.19
CA LYS A 181 4.24 -8.12 20.47
C LYS A 181 4.05 -8.17 18.96
N LEU A 182 3.50 -9.26 18.43
CA LEU A 182 3.21 -9.38 16.99
C LEU A 182 2.14 -8.38 16.56
N ILE A 183 1.06 -8.22 17.32
CA ILE A 183 0.00 -7.23 17.03
C ILE A 183 0.57 -5.82 17.06
N ASN A 184 1.39 -5.48 18.06
CA ASN A 184 2.00 -4.16 18.17
C ASN A 184 2.92 -3.87 16.98
N LYS A 185 3.76 -4.84 16.60
CA LYS A 185 4.60 -4.72 15.39
C LYS A 185 3.75 -4.51 14.15
N ALA A 186 2.73 -5.34 13.94
CA ALA A 186 1.83 -5.23 12.79
C ALA A 186 1.09 -3.89 12.74
N SER A 187 0.72 -3.33 13.90
CA SER A 187 0.11 -2.01 14.01
C SER A 187 1.09 -0.90 13.59
N MET A 188 2.35 -0.97 14.06
CA MET A 188 3.40 -0.02 13.69
C MET A 188 3.74 -0.08 12.20
N ASP A 189 3.96 -1.28 11.68
CA ASP A 189 4.30 -1.52 10.27
C ASP A 189 3.14 -1.11 9.35
N GLY A 190 1.90 -1.39 9.76
CA GLY A 190 0.71 -0.92 9.07
C GLY A 190 0.60 0.61 9.05
N ASN A 191 0.83 1.28 10.18
CA ASN A 191 0.80 2.75 10.25
C ASN A 191 1.85 3.37 9.32
N GLU A 192 3.08 2.86 9.35
CA GLU A 192 4.14 3.32 8.46
C GLU A 192 3.80 3.07 6.99
N TYR A 193 3.31 1.88 6.67
CA TYR A 193 2.90 1.50 5.33
C TYR A 193 1.83 2.44 4.76
N PHE A 194 0.70 2.64 5.48
CA PHE A 194 -0.38 3.51 5.00
C PHE A 194 0.04 4.97 4.93
N LYS A 195 0.94 5.41 5.82
CA LYS A 195 1.55 6.75 5.71
C LYS A 195 2.38 6.87 4.42
N ASN A 196 3.19 5.87 4.09
CA ASN A 196 3.99 5.87 2.87
C ASN A 196 3.12 5.83 1.60
N GLU A 197 2.04 5.04 1.60
CA GLU A 197 1.06 5.06 0.51
C GLU A 197 0.39 6.43 0.36
N TRP A 198 0.07 7.09 1.49
CA TRP A 198 -0.45 8.46 1.47
C TRP A 198 0.54 9.46 0.85
N GLU A 199 1.83 9.36 1.17
CA GLU A 199 2.87 10.19 0.55
C GLU A 199 3.00 9.94 -0.96
N LYS A 200 2.83 8.69 -1.43
CA LYS A 200 2.83 8.36 -2.87
C LYS A 200 1.62 8.99 -3.58
N ILE A 201 0.44 8.89 -2.98
CA ILE A 201 -0.79 9.51 -3.50
C ILE A 201 -0.60 11.01 -3.71
N LYS A 202 -0.05 11.72 -2.72
CA LYS A 202 0.22 13.17 -2.81
C LYS A 202 1.18 13.53 -3.94
N LYS A 203 2.04 12.60 -4.35
CA LYS A 203 2.99 12.77 -5.46
C LYS A 203 2.42 12.29 -6.81
N GLY A 204 1.19 11.78 -6.86
CA GLY A 204 0.60 11.22 -8.08
C GLY A 204 1.25 9.89 -8.51
N GLN A 205 1.79 9.13 -7.55
CA GLN A 205 2.49 7.85 -7.75
C GLN A 205 1.65 6.67 -7.27
#